data_AF-A0A2Z5G137-F1
#
_entry.id   AF-A0A2Z5G137-F1
#
_cell.length_a   1.000
_cell.length_b   1.000
_cell.length_c   1.000
_cell.angle_alpha   90.00
_cell.angle_beta   90.00
_cell.angle_gamma   90.00
#
_symmetry.space_group_name_H-M   'P 1'
#
loop_
_entity.id
_entity.type
_entity.pdbx_description
1 polymer ?
#
loop_
_entity_poly.entity_id
_entity_poly.type
_entity_poly.pdbx_seq_one_letter_code
_entity_poly.pdbx_strand_id
1 'polypeptide(L)'
;MSAGVAWSDFETRDAQRQRVNEWIRGCEEYDGLIDADAVLRDPENPVRLKPAYDAGDHLHFSQLGAETLSDAVLKAISIPS
;
A
#
# COMPACT_ATOMS: atom_id res chain seq x y z
N MET A 1 -21.83 24.31 -23.77
CA MET A 1 -20.44 24.53 -23.35
C MET A 1 -20.13 23.49 -22.29
N SER A 2 -19.35 22.44 -22.60
CA SER A 2 -18.88 21.54 -21.54
C SER A 2 -17.73 22.25 -20.81
N ALA A 3 -17.90 22.53 -19.53
CA ALA A 3 -16.80 22.94 -18.68
C ALA A 3 -15.77 21.80 -18.71
N GLY A 4 -14.57 22.09 -19.22
CA GLY A 4 -13.45 21.15 -19.15
C GLY A 4 -13.10 20.89 -17.69
N VAL A 5 -12.90 19.63 -17.33
CA VAL A 5 -12.41 19.23 -16.01
C VAL A 5 -11.14 20.03 -15.71
N ALA A 6 -11.13 20.75 -14.60
CA ALA A 6 -9.95 21.50 -14.22
C ALA A 6 -8.88 20.51 -13.73
N TRP A 7 -7.62 20.73 -14.09
CA TRP A 7 -6.50 19.91 -13.61
C TRP A 7 -6.36 19.89 -12.07
N SER A 8 -7.07 20.77 -11.36
CA SER A 8 -7.19 20.81 -9.90
C SER A 8 -8.19 19.81 -9.32
N ASP A 9 -8.99 19.14 -10.16
CA ASP A 9 -10.04 18.21 -9.72
C ASP A 9 -9.52 16.79 -9.48
N PHE A 10 -8.21 16.55 -9.69
CA PHE A 10 -7.58 15.26 -9.43
C PHE A 10 -7.26 15.09 -7.94
N GLU A 11 -7.68 13.95 -7.39
CA GLU A 11 -7.30 13.50 -6.06
C GLU A 11 -5.77 13.49 -5.89
N THR A 12 -5.28 13.77 -4.68
CA THR A 12 -3.86 13.57 -4.37
C THR A 12 -3.51 12.09 -4.48
N ARG A 13 -2.25 11.77 -4.77
CA ARG A 13 -1.78 10.37 -4.83
C ARG A 13 -2.07 9.61 -3.53
N ASP A 14 -1.99 10.30 -2.38
CA ASP A 14 -2.29 9.67 -1.09
C ASP A 14 -3.79 9.41 -0.90
N ALA A 15 -4.66 10.34 -1.32
CA ALA A 15 -6.10 10.11 -1.31
C ALA A 15 -6.50 8.92 -2.21
N GLN A 16 -5.89 8.81 -3.39
CA GLN A 16 -6.09 7.66 -4.29
C GLN A 16 -5.61 6.36 -3.65
N ARG A 17 -4.43 6.36 -3.02
CA ARG A 17 -3.89 5.20 -2.29
C ARG A 17 -4.87 4.75 -1.20
N GLN A 18 -5.34 5.67 -0.36
CA GLN A 18 -6.28 5.35 0.71
C GLN A 18 -7.57 4.76 0.17
N ARG A 19 -8.18 5.40 -0.84
CA ARG A 19 -9.42 4.95 -1.47
C ARG A 19 -9.31 3.55 -2.07
N VAL A 20 -8.23 3.27 -2.80
CA VAL A 20 -8.00 1.95 -3.38
C VAL A 20 -7.75 0.90 -2.29
N ASN A 21 -6.93 1.21 -1.28
CA ASN A 21 -6.66 0.29 -0.18
C ASN A 21 -7.91 -0.02 0.64
N GLU A 22 -8.76 0.96 0.92
CA GLU A 22 -10.04 0.76 1.60
C GLU A 22 -10.99 -0.12 0.79
N TRP A 23 -11.10 0.12 -0.52
CA TRP A 23 -11.90 -0.73 -1.40
C TRP A 23 -11.40 -2.18 -1.39
N ILE A 24 -10.08 -2.40 -1.55
CA ILE A 24 -9.49 -3.74 -1.50
C ILE A 24 -9.78 -4.42 -0.15
N ARG A 25 -9.58 -3.73 0.98
CA ARG A 25 -9.82 -4.27 2.34
C ARG A 25 -11.27 -4.65 2.62
N GLY A 26 -12.23 -4.08 1.88
CA GLY A 26 -13.66 -4.36 2.02
C GLY A 26 -14.19 -5.48 1.11
N CYS A 27 -13.38 -5.98 0.18
CA CYS A 27 -13.72 -7.11 -0.66
C CYS A 27 -13.73 -8.43 0.15
N GLU A 28 -14.61 -9.34 -0.21
CA GLU A 28 -14.73 -10.68 0.39
C GLU A 28 -14.50 -11.80 -0.65
N GLU A 29 -14.18 -11.44 -1.90
CA GLU A 29 -14.06 -12.36 -3.03
C GLU A 29 -12.74 -13.16 -3.08
N TYR A 30 -11.80 -12.88 -2.18
CA TYR A 30 -10.51 -13.57 -2.10
C TYR A 30 -10.39 -14.41 -0.82
N ASP A 31 -9.59 -15.48 -0.86
CA ASP A 31 -9.35 -16.37 0.29
C ASP A 31 -8.48 -15.72 1.39
N GLY A 32 -7.81 -14.61 1.07
CA GLY A 32 -7.00 -13.85 2.00
C GLY A 32 -6.40 -12.58 1.38
N LEU A 33 -5.98 -11.65 2.23
CA LEU A 33 -5.38 -10.37 1.85
C LEU A 33 -4.03 -10.18 2.54
N ILE A 34 -3.01 -9.81 1.76
CA ILE A 34 -1.74 -9.27 2.29
C ILE A 34 -1.69 -7.77 2.03
N ASP A 35 -1.82 -7.00 3.10
CA ASP A 35 -1.85 -5.55 3.06
C ASP A 35 -0.42 -4.97 3.12
N ALA A 36 0.19 -4.79 1.94
CA ALA A 36 1.53 -4.22 1.84
C ALA A 36 1.63 -2.80 2.45
N ASP A 37 0.56 -2.00 2.36
CA ASP A 37 0.49 -0.68 2.99
C ASP A 37 0.61 -0.78 4.50
N ALA A 38 -0.17 -1.67 5.13
CA ALA A 38 -0.10 -1.89 6.57
C ALA A 38 1.26 -2.48 7.02
N VAL A 39 1.86 -3.35 6.20
CA VAL A 39 3.16 -3.98 6.50
C VAL A 39 4.31 -2.97 6.46
N LEU A 40 4.30 -2.03 5.51
CA LEU A 40 5.47 -1.21 5.20
C LEU A 40 5.36 0.27 5.60
N ARG A 41 4.16 0.78 5.87
CA ARG A 41 3.97 2.19 6.26
C ARG A 41 4.66 2.53 7.57
N ASP A 42 5.09 3.78 7.68
CA ASP A 42 5.59 4.33 8.93
C ASP A 42 4.40 4.47 9.92
N PRO A 43 4.40 3.81 11.08
CA PRO A 43 3.32 3.94 12.05
C PRO A 43 3.23 5.35 12.65
N GLU A 44 4.33 6.11 12.67
CA GLU A 44 4.34 7.50 13.14
C GLU A 44 3.95 8.49 12.04
N ASN A 45 4.04 8.08 10.77
CA ASN A 45 3.62 8.87 9.63
C ASN A 45 3.01 8.01 8.51
N PRO A 46 1.71 7.66 8.59
CA PRO A 46 1.09 6.68 7.69
C PRO A 46 0.99 7.08 6.21
N VAL A 47 1.43 8.29 5.83
CA VAL A 47 1.47 8.73 4.42
C VAL A 47 2.78 8.36 3.71
N ARG A 48 3.71 7.70 4.40
CA ARG A 48 5.01 7.27 3.82
C ARG A 48 5.38 5.85 4.23
N LEU A 49 6.36 5.29 3.52
CA LEU A 49 7.08 4.09 3.95
C LEU A 49 7.88 4.38 5.22
N LYS A 50 8.02 3.36 6.08
CA LYS A 50 8.98 3.42 7.19
C LYS A 50 10.37 3.68 6.60
N PRO A 51 11.20 4.59 7.16
CA PRO A 51 12.48 4.97 6.55
C PRO A 51 13.42 3.80 6.22
N ALA A 52 13.37 2.72 7.01
CA ALA A 52 14.18 1.51 6.75
C ALA A 52 13.74 0.71 5.51
N TYR A 53 12.49 0.90 5.06
CA TYR A 53 11.87 0.20 3.93
C TYR A 53 11.80 1.06 2.67
N ASP A 54 12.25 2.31 2.71
CA ASP A 54 12.25 3.24 1.57
C ASP A 54 13.59 3.16 0.82
N ALA A 55 13.55 2.99 -0.50
CA ALA A 55 14.74 3.03 -1.35
C ALA A 55 15.31 4.45 -1.53
N GLY A 56 14.56 5.47 -1.12
CA GLY A 56 14.94 6.88 -1.15
C GLY A 56 14.08 7.75 -2.06
N ASP A 57 13.10 7.17 -2.75
CA ASP A 57 12.18 7.89 -3.64
C ASP A 57 10.73 7.92 -3.14
N HIS A 58 10.50 7.41 -1.92
CA HIS A 58 9.21 7.38 -1.25
C HIS A 58 8.16 6.54 -1.99
N LEU A 59 8.59 5.64 -2.88
CA LEU A 59 7.71 4.76 -3.64
C LEU A 59 8.22 3.32 -3.66
N HIS A 60 9.49 3.11 -4.01
CA HIS A 60 10.08 1.79 -4.12
C HIS A 60 10.59 1.30 -2.77
N PHE A 61 10.44 -0.01 -2.55
CA PHE A 61 10.93 -0.64 -1.34
C PHE A 61 12.45 -0.79 -1.40
N SER A 62 13.11 -0.54 -0.28
CA SER A 62 14.49 -0.99 -0.07
C SER A 62 14.54 -2.52 -0.08
N GLN A 63 15.74 -3.09 -0.11
CA GLN A 63 15.93 -4.54 0.03
C GLN A 63 15.23 -5.08 1.29
N LEU A 64 15.40 -4.40 2.43
CA LEU A 64 14.77 -4.80 3.69
C LEU A 64 13.24 -4.72 3.61
N GLY A 65 12.69 -3.72 2.90
CA GLY A 65 11.25 -3.61 2.67
C GLY A 65 10.70 -4.76 1.84
N ALA A 66 11.41 -5.15 0.78
CA ALA A 66 11.03 -6.29 -0.05
C ALA A 66 11.10 -7.62 0.73
N GLU A 67 12.16 -7.84 1.52
CA GLU A 67 12.30 -9.01 2.40
C GLU A 67 11.16 -9.08 3.43
N THR A 68 10.85 -7.95 4.07
CA THR A 68 9.75 -7.86 5.05
C THR A 68 8.40 -8.21 4.45
N LEU A 69 8.11 -7.74 3.23
CA LEU A 69 6.87 -8.08 2.53
C LEU A 69 6.84 -9.56 2.11
N SER A 70 7.98 -10.09 1.64
CA SER A 70 8.10 -11.51 1.31
C SER A 70 7.84 -12.41 2.52
N ASP A 71 8.37 -12.06 3.70
CA ASP A 71 8.12 -12.79 4.94
C ASP A 71 6.64 -12.76 5.33
N ALA A 72 5.97 -11.61 5.14
CA ALA A 72 4.53 -11.49 5.38
C ALA A 72 3.71 -12.40 4.44
N VAL A 73 4.07 -12.44 3.15
CA VAL A 73 3.45 -13.34 2.17
C VAL A 73 3.69 -14.80 2.55
N LEU A 74 4.94 -15.19 2.82
CA LEU A 74 5.30 -16.55 3.21
C LEU A 74 4.53 -17.00 4.45
N LYS A 75 4.43 -16.16 5.48
CA LYS A 75 3.67 -16.45 6.69
C LYS A 75 2.18 -16.68 6.41
N ALA A 76 1.60 -15.96 5.46
CA ALA A 76 0.18 -16.11 5.13
C ALA A 76 -0.13 -17.35 4.29
N ILE A 77 0.79 -17.77 3.41
CA ILE A 77 0.59 -18.95 2.56
C ILE A 77 1.11 -20.24 3.20
N SER A 78 1.97 -20.14 4.22
CA SER A 78 2.50 -21.29 4.96
C SER A 78 1.54 -21.71 6.07
N ILE A 79 0.43 -22.35 5.70
CA ILE A 79 -0.39 -23.11 6.65
C ILE A 79 0.31 -24.47 6.87
N PRO A 80 0.62 -24.89 8.11
CA PRO A 80 1.03 -26.27 8.34
C PRO A 80 -0.18 -27.18 8.07
N SER A 81 -0.01 -28.12 7.15
CA SER A 81 -0.89 -29.26 6.93
C SER A 81 -1.07 -30.08 8.20
#